data_AF-A0A0C9SCU5-F1
#
_entry.id   AF-A0A0C9SCU5-F1
#
_cell.length_a   1.000
_cell.length_b   1.000
_cell.length_c   1.000
_cell.angle_alpha   90.00
_cell.angle_beta   90.00
_cell.angle_gamma   90.00
#
_symmetry.space_group_name_H-M   'P 1'
#
loop_
_entity.id
_entity.type
_entity.pdbx_description
1 polymer ?
#
loop_
_entity_poly.entity_id
_entity_poly.type
_entity_poly.pdbx_seq_one_letter_code
_entity_poly.pdbx_strand_id
1 'polypeptide(L)'
;VILWLCITFVILTTAEDAEQEETDISDESLQIADGRCYYRGLILENGETRSLSSPCEQWTCDADGKTVNVKGCSVRRYGSCINMGLYATYPDCCPSSSPSC
;
A
#
# COMPACT_ATOMS: atom_id res chain seq x y z
N VAL A 1 26.07 -31.47 33.44
CA VAL A 1 26.68 -31.75 32.11
C VAL A 1 25.62 -31.71 31.00
N ILE A 2 24.54 -32.49 31.10
CA ILE A 2 23.42 -32.48 30.12
C ILE A 2 22.76 -31.09 30.02
N LEU A 3 22.58 -30.39 31.14
CA LEU A 3 22.00 -29.03 31.19
C LEU A 3 22.84 -27.98 30.43
N TRP A 4 24.15 -28.17 30.30
CA TRP A 4 25.03 -27.25 29.58
C TRP A 4 25.04 -27.53 28.07
N LEU A 5 24.78 -28.77 27.66
CA LEU A 5 24.67 -29.16 26.25
C LEU A 5 23.40 -28.60 25.61
N CYS A 6 22.29 -28.49 26.36
CA CYS A 6 21.06 -27.87 25.86
C CYS A 6 21.27 -26.39 25.53
N ILE A 7 22.02 -25.67 26.37
CA ILE A 7 22.24 -24.22 26.19
C ILE A 7 23.05 -23.96 24.92
N THR A 8 24.06 -24.78 24.63
CA THR A 8 24.82 -24.65 23.37
C THR A 8 24.04 -25.11 22.14
N PHE A 9 23.15 -26.10 22.28
CA PHE A 9 22.34 -26.58 21.16
C PHE A 9 21.32 -25.51 20.73
N VAL A 10 20.73 -24.77 21.68
CA VAL A 10 19.82 -23.65 21.40
C VAL A 10 20.52 -22.50 20.66
N ILE A 11 21.82 -22.27 20.93
CA ILE A 11 22.59 -21.21 20.25
C ILE A 11 22.96 -21.59 18.80
N LEU A 12 23.11 -22.89 18.48
CA LEU A 12 23.40 -23.30 17.09
C LEU A 12 22.18 -23.32 16.18
N THR A 13 20.95 -23.41 16.71
CA THR A 13 19.72 -23.46 15.90
C THR A 13 19.11 -22.10 15.60
N THR A 14 19.75 -20.98 15.98
CA THR A 14 19.29 -19.62 15.61
C THR A 14 20.03 -19.05 14.41
N ALA A 15 20.54 -19.92 13.52
CA ALA A 15 20.95 -19.52 12.17
C ALA A 15 19.90 -20.00 11.15
N GLU A 16 18.64 -19.86 11.53
CA GLU A 16 17.47 -19.80 10.68
C GLU A 16 16.60 -18.71 11.28
N ASP A 17 17.16 -17.48 11.36
CA ASP A 17 16.30 -16.32 11.35
C ASP A 17 15.57 -16.41 10.00
N ALA A 18 14.42 -17.08 10.01
CA ALA A 18 13.31 -16.59 9.24
C ALA A 18 13.23 -15.12 9.66
N GLU A 19 13.71 -14.26 8.77
CA GLU A 19 13.31 -12.88 8.72
C GLU A 19 11.78 -12.92 8.52
N GLN A 20 11.05 -13.22 9.59
CA GLN A 20 9.72 -12.68 9.78
C GLN A 20 9.98 -11.20 10.01
N GLU A 21 10.17 -10.51 8.90
CA GLU A 21 9.93 -9.10 8.75
C GLU A 21 8.42 -8.89 8.98
N GLU A 22 7.99 -9.08 10.22
CA GLU A 22 6.74 -8.53 10.70
C GLU A 22 7.04 -7.08 11.07
N THR A 23 7.20 -6.24 10.04
CA THR A 23 7.20 -4.80 10.23
C THR A 23 5.76 -4.38 10.50
N ASP A 24 5.42 -4.33 11.78
CA ASP A 24 4.33 -3.50 12.29
C ASP A 24 4.66 -2.03 11.99
N ILE A 25 4.31 -1.58 10.78
CA ILE A 25 4.00 -0.19 10.51
C ILE A 25 2.78 -0.23 9.59
N SER A 26 1.63 0.17 10.12
CA SER A 26 0.50 0.63 9.31
C SER A 26 0.90 1.93 8.60
N ASP A 27 1.84 1.82 7.67
CA ASP A 27 2.22 2.88 6.77
C ASP A 27 1.20 2.90 5.63
N GLU A 28 1.03 4.03 4.96
CA GLU A 28 0.29 4.09 3.70
C GLU A 28 1.01 3.31 2.56
N SER A 29 1.92 2.40 2.91
CA SER A 29 2.74 1.57 2.05
C SER A 29 1.91 0.47 1.39
N LEU A 30 2.04 0.40 0.08
CA LEU A 30 1.57 -0.72 -0.73
C LEU A 30 2.14 -2.05 -0.20
N GLN A 31 1.26 -3.02 0.03
CA GLN A 31 1.66 -4.41 0.29
C GLN A 31 1.18 -5.29 -0.86
N ILE A 32 2.02 -6.26 -1.25
CA ILE A 32 1.67 -7.27 -2.25
C ILE A 32 1.59 -8.61 -1.56
N ALA A 33 0.40 -9.22 -1.57
CA ALA A 33 0.18 -10.56 -1.02
C ALA A 33 -0.79 -11.32 -1.91
N ASP A 34 -0.54 -12.61 -2.13
CA ASP A 34 -1.34 -13.49 -3.01
C ASP A 34 -1.57 -12.93 -4.43
N GLY A 35 -0.61 -12.16 -4.98
CA GLY A 35 -0.78 -11.52 -6.29
C GLY A 35 -1.78 -10.36 -6.30
N ARG A 36 -2.13 -9.79 -5.14
CA ARG A 36 -3.06 -8.67 -4.99
C ARG A 36 -2.36 -7.48 -4.35
N CYS A 37 -2.85 -6.28 -4.68
CA CYS A 37 -2.40 -5.04 -4.05
C CYS A 37 -3.28 -4.69 -2.86
N TYR A 38 -2.66 -4.53 -1.70
CA TYR A 38 -3.27 -3.98 -0.49
C TYR A 38 -2.75 -2.55 -0.36
N TYR A 39 -3.62 -1.59 -0.66
CA TYR A 39 -3.24 -0.18 -0.72
C TYR A 39 -4.30 0.67 -0.04
N ARG A 40 -3.89 1.44 0.97
CA ARG A 40 -4.75 2.35 1.74
C ARG A 40 -6.08 1.71 2.21
N GLY A 41 -6.00 0.47 2.68
CA GLY A 41 -7.15 -0.30 3.18
C GLY A 41 -8.04 -0.94 2.11
N LEU A 42 -7.71 -0.81 0.82
CA LEU A 42 -8.40 -1.51 -0.27
C LEU A 42 -7.56 -2.64 -0.83
N ILE A 43 -8.25 -3.72 -1.22
CA ILE A 43 -7.68 -4.85 -1.95
C ILE A 43 -8.06 -4.71 -3.42
N LEU A 44 -7.07 -4.82 -4.29
CA LEU A 44 -7.19 -4.76 -5.74
C LEU A 44 -6.57 -6.03 -6.34
N GLU A 45 -7.27 -6.65 -7.29
CA GLU A 45 -6.71 -7.75 -8.07
C GLU A 45 -5.60 -7.26 -9.02
N ASN A 46 -4.68 -8.13 -9.43
CA ASN A 46 -3.66 -7.76 -10.40
C ASN A 46 -4.29 -7.26 -11.71
N GLY A 47 -3.90 -6.08 -12.18
CA GLY A 47 -4.48 -5.40 -13.33
C GLY A 47 -5.82 -4.70 -13.08
N GLU A 48 -6.40 -4.83 -11.89
CA GLU A 48 -7.65 -4.14 -11.55
C GLU A 48 -7.43 -2.62 -11.56
N THR A 49 -8.38 -1.90 -12.18
CA THR A 49 -8.47 -0.45 -12.10
C THR A 49 -9.76 -0.06 -11.38
N ARG A 50 -9.62 0.70 -10.29
CA ARG A 50 -10.74 1.16 -9.45
C ARG A 50 -10.77 2.69 -9.40
N SER A 51 -11.89 3.28 -9.80
CA SER A 51 -12.15 4.71 -9.62
C SER A 51 -12.82 4.96 -8.28
N LEU A 52 -12.29 5.89 -7.50
CA LEU A 52 -12.77 6.28 -6.19
C LEU A 52 -13.45 7.65 -6.24
N SER A 53 -14.39 7.87 -5.33
CA SER A 53 -15.01 9.18 -5.13
C SER A 53 -14.25 10.04 -4.13
N SER A 54 -13.74 9.43 -3.06
CA SER A 54 -12.95 10.10 -2.03
C SER A 54 -11.89 9.14 -1.50
N PRO A 55 -10.58 9.44 -1.70
CA PRO A 55 -10.06 10.54 -2.50
C PRO A 55 -10.46 10.42 -3.98
N CYS A 56 -10.52 11.55 -4.70
CA CYS A 56 -10.88 11.58 -6.11
C CYS A 56 -9.71 11.11 -6.99
N GLU A 57 -9.50 9.79 -6.98
CA GLU A 57 -8.38 9.12 -7.62
C GLU A 57 -8.85 7.86 -8.36
N GLN A 58 -8.01 7.39 -9.27
CA GLN A 58 -8.12 6.08 -9.91
C GLN A 58 -6.86 5.30 -9.63
N TRP A 59 -7.02 4.10 -9.08
CA TRP A 59 -5.92 3.23 -8.69
C TRP A 59 -5.88 2.03 -9.63
N THR A 60 -4.71 1.72 -10.16
CA THR A 60 -4.46 0.51 -10.94
C THR A 60 -3.41 -0.34 -10.26
N CYS A 61 -3.74 -1.59 -9.93
CA CYS A 61 -2.80 -2.53 -9.31
C CYS A 61 -1.92 -3.19 -10.38
N ASP A 62 -0.62 -3.19 -10.16
CA ASP A 62 0.37 -4.00 -10.87
C ASP A 62 1.14 -4.82 -9.83
N ALA A 63 0.61 -6.00 -9.50
CA ALA A 63 1.18 -6.85 -8.47
C ALA A 63 2.51 -7.48 -8.92
N ASP A 64 2.65 -7.75 -10.23
CA ASP A 64 3.89 -8.29 -10.82
C ASP A 64 5.01 -7.25 -10.75
N GLY A 65 4.70 -5.99 -11.08
CA GLY A 65 5.59 -4.85 -10.93
C GLY A 65 5.74 -4.34 -9.50
N LYS A 66 4.95 -4.89 -8.55
CA LYS A 66 4.86 -4.45 -7.15
C LYS A 66 4.58 -2.95 -7.00
N THR A 67 3.67 -2.42 -7.82
CA THR A 67 3.29 -1.00 -7.79
C THR A 67 1.77 -0.81 -7.84
N VAL A 68 1.31 0.36 -7.38
CA VAL A 68 -0.05 0.84 -7.62
C VAL A 68 0.07 2.19 -8.30
N ASN A 69 -0.50 2.28 -9.50
CA ASN A 69 -0.55 3.52 -10.24
C ASN A 69 -1.75 4.34 -9.76
N VAL A 70 -1.47 5.46 -9.09
CA VAL A 70 -2.49 6.39 -8.58
C VAL A 70 -2.59 7.59 -9.51
N LYS A 71 -3.73 7.73 -10.17
CA LYS A 71 -4.09 8.93 -10.95
C LYS A 71 -5.04 9.79 -10.14
N GLY A 72 -4.71 11.06 -9.95
CA GLY A 72 -5.60 12.04 -9.31
C GLY A 72 -5.91 13.20 -10.23
N CYS A 73 -6.74 14.12 -9.76
CA CYS A 73 -7.08 15.33 -10.49
C CYS A 73 -5.86 16.23 -10.74
N SER A 74 -5.87 16.97 -11.85
CA SER A 74 -4.86 17.97 -12.20
C SER A 74 -5.03 19.27 -11.41
N VAL A 75 -4.81 19.19 -10.10
CA VAL A 75 -4.87 20.32 -9.16
C VAL A 75 -3.44 20.73 -8.76
N ARG A 76 -3.23 22.02 -8.47
CA ARG A 76 -1.92 22.46 -7.94
C ARG A 76 -1.80 21.88 -6.54
N ARG A 77 -0.79 21.01 -6.33
CA ARG A 77 -0.52 20.34 -5.04
C ARG A 77 0.44 21.17 -4.17
N TYR A 78 0.03 21.53 -2.97
CA TYR A 78 0.83 22.07 -1.89
C TYR A 78 1.02 20.99 -0.81
N GLY A 79 2.27 20.58 -0.57
CA GLY A 79 2.58 19.56 0.42
C GLY A 79 1.91 18.21 0.13
N SER A 80 1.28 17.62 1.15
CA SER A 80 0.64 16.30 1.12
C SER A 80 -0.86 16.33 0.81
N CYS A 81 -1.35 17.41 0.17
CA CYS A 81 -2.78 17.54 -0.09
C CYS A 81 -3.32 16.47 -1.06
N ILE A 82 -4.47 15.91 -0.70
CA ILE A 82 -5.24 14.94 -1.50
C ILE A 82 -6.62 15.54 -1.76
N ASN A 83 -7.07 15.49 -3.01
CA ASN A 83 -8.39 15.99 -3.38
C ASN A 83 -9.48 15.01 -2.90
N MET A 84 -10.28 15.42 -1.93
CA MET A 84 -11.44 14.68 -1.46
C MET A 84 -12.62 15.02 -2.38
N GLY A 85 -12.91 14.15 -3.35
CA GLY A 85 -14.11 14.31 -4.18
C GLY A 85 -15.39 14.18 -3.35
N LEU A 86 -16.48 14.77 -3.84
CA LEU A 86 -17.74 14.83 -3.09
C LEU A 86 -18.71 13.71 -3.46
N TYR A 87 -19.17 13.67 -4.71
CA TYR A 87 -20.35 12.89 -5.10
C TYR A 87 -20.15 11.92 -6.27
N ALA A 88 -19.13 12.14 -7.10
CA ALA A 88 -18.84 11.32 -8.27
C ALA A 88 -17.56 10.50 -8.08
N THR A 89 -17.30 9.53 -8.95
CA THR A 89 -16.03 8.80 -8.98
C THR A 89 -15.07 9.47 -9.97
N TYR A 90 -13.77 9.20 -9.85
CA TYR A 90 -12.78 9.71 -10.80
C TYR A 90 -13.12 9.24 -12.24
N PRO A 91 -13.08 10.13 -13.25
CA PRO A 91 -12.59 11.52 -13.21
C PRO A 91 -13.67 12.58 -12.92
N ASP A 92 -14.94 12.19 -12.78
CA ASP A 92 -16.06 13.12 -12.69
C ASP A 92 -16.11 13.89 -11.37
N CYS A 93 -15.48 13.38 -10.30
CA CYS A 93 -15.29 14.16 -9.08
C CYS A 93 -14.21 15.24 -9.18
N CYS A 94 -13.47 15.30 -10.30
CA CYS A 94 -12.44 16.30 -10.46
C CYS A 94 -13.03 17.70 -10.67
N PRO A 95 -12.44 18.73 -10.05
CA PRO A 95 -12.88 20.09 -10.23
C PRO A 95 -12.59 20.58 -11.65
N SER A 96 -13.55 21.26 -12.25
CA SER A 96 -13.45 21.83 -13.60
C SER A 96 -12.58 23.08 -13.70
N SER A 97 -12.32 23.75 -12.57
CA SER A 97 -11.42 24.91 -12.46
C SER A 97 -10.25 24.53 -11.57
N SER A 98 -9.02 24.92 -11.94
CA SER A 98 -7.76 24.52 -11.28
C SER A 98 -7.67 24.98 -9.83
N PRO A 99 -8.18 24.23 -8.84
CA PRO A 99 -8.15 24.66 -7.47
C PRO A 99 -6.77 24.37 -6.90
N SER A 100 -6.39 25.14 -5.91
CA SER A 100 -5.27 24.82 -5.05
C SER A 100 -5.72 23.85 -3.97
N CYS A 101 -4.90 22.83 -3.78
CA CYS A 101 -4.95 21.82 -2.76
C CYS A 101 -3.50 21.75 -2.26
#